data_AF-A0A1X0RLN3-F1
#
_entry.id   AF-A0A1X0RLN3-F1
#
_cell.length_a   1.000
_cell.length_b   1.000
_cell.length_c   1.000
_cell.angle_alpha   90.00
_cell.angle_beta   90.00
_cell.angle_gamma   90.00
#
_symmetry.space_group_name_H-M   'P 1'
#
loop_
_entity.id
_entity.type
_entity.pdbx_description
1 polymer ?
#
loop_
_entity_poly.entity_id
_entity_poly.type
_entity_poly.pdbx_seq_one_letter_code
_entity_poly.pdbx_strand_id
1 'polypeptide(L)'
;AFDYVQCVTFSIEAGIFLLLQSFWNYLSNIVAKKTFMSSFEFRFYIVWALVSVATYPILQWAFRDDPIKREAIPQLTYSCEAFLVACLGIRTHFRFKRVIGITQKNNANGRKNIIIKLSYFKDMNKLMTVILFIYSIGFIILCVDGLLPNPVINQNKFAMDAIMANTNVCTVYLLIILISIFHPR
;
A
#
# COMPACT_ATOMS: atom_id res chain seq x y z
N ALA A 1 -6.41 -23.30 10.88
CA ALA A 1 -5.31 -23.45 9.90
C ALA A 1 -5.42 -22.40 8.81
N PHE A 2 -6.61 -22.13 8.28
CA PHE A 2 -6.88 -21.04 7.33
C PHE A 2 -6.40 -19.66 7.83
N ASP A 3 -6.59 -19.34 9.11
CA ASP A 3 -6.29 -18.02 9.68
C ASP A 3 -4.80 -17.67 9.64
N TYR A 4 -3.92 -18.67 9.83
CA TYR A 4 -2.47 -18.47 9.79
C TYR A 4 -1.97 -18.23 8.36
N VAL A 5 -2.53 -18.95 7.38
CA VAL A 5 -2.19 -18.74 5.96
C VAL A 5 -2.59 -17.33 5.53
N GLN A 6 -3.76 -16.86 5.97
CA GLN A 6 -4.21 -15.50 5.70
C GLN A 6 -3.29 -14.44 6.32
N CYS A 7 -2.81 -14.64 7.55
CA CYS A 7 -1.86 -13.71 8.19
C CYS A 7 -0.50 -13.67 7.47
N VAL A 8 -0.01 -14.82 6.97
CA VAL A 8 1.20 -14.88 6.13
C VAL A 8 0.99 -14.11 4.84
N THR A 9 -0.16 -14.30 4.17
CA THR A 9 -0.50 -13.55 2.96
C THR A 9 -0.51 -12.05 3.20
N PHE A 10 -1.16 -11.57 4.26
CA PHE A 10 -1.17 -10.15 4.63
C PHE A 10 0.22 -9.60 4.93
N SER A 11 1.06 -10.38 5.61
CA SER A 11 2.45 -9.99 5.90
C SER A 11 3.26 -9.81 4.62
N ILE A 12 3.10 -10.72 3.66
CA ILE A 12 3.77 -10.64 2.35
C ILE A 12 3.24 -9.44 1.56
N GLU A 13 1.93 -9.26 1.49
CA GLU A 13 1.30 -8.18 0.72
C GLU A 13 1.67 -6.80 1.29
N ALA A 14 1.63 -6.63 2.61
CA ALA A 14 2.12 -5.42 3.28
C ALA A 14 3.61 -5.15 2.98
N GLY A 15 4.45 -6.21 3.02
CA GLY A 15 5.87 -6.12 2.66
C GLY A 15 6.09 -5.65 1.22
N ILE A 16 5.31 -6.17 0.26
CA ILE A 16 5.37 -5.75 -1.14
C ILE A 16 5.02 -4.26 -1.28
N PHE A 17 3.97 -3.80 -0.61
CA PHE A 17 3.58 -2.39 -0.67
C PHE A 17 4.62 -1.46 -0.05
N LEU A 18 5.23 -1.84 1.08
CA LEU A 18 6.32 -1.07 1.71
C LEU A 18 7.59 -1.05 0.85
N LEU A 19 7.92 -2.17 0.21
CA LEU A 19 9.02 -2.24 -0.76
C LEU A 19 8.76 -1.29 -1.92
N LEU A 20 7.53 -1.23 -2.41
CA LEU A 20 7.16 -0.36 -3.52
C LEU A 20 7.23 1.12 -3.13
N GLN A 21 6.81 1.50 -1.92
CA GLN A 21 7.05 2.86 -1.38
C GLN A 21 8.53 3.20 -1.27
N SER A 22 9.35 2.24 -0.84
CA SER A 22 10.80 2.41 -0.77
C SER A 22 11.41 2.62 -2.17
N PHE A 23 10.95 1.85 -3.15
CA PHE A 23 11.33 2.01 -4.56
C PHE A 23 10.96 3.40 -5.10
N TRP A 24 9.76 3.90 -4.82
CA TRP A 24 9.37 5.23 -5.25
C TRP A 24 10.21 6.32 -4.59
N ASN A 25 10.49 6.19 -3.29
CA ASN A 25 11.34 7.14 -2.59
C ASN A 25 12.76 7.14 -3.20
N TYR A 26 13.31 5.97 -3.49
CA TYR A 26 14.58 5.80 -4.19
C TYR A 26 14.61 6.50 -5.55
N LEU A 27 13.63 6.23 -6.41
CA LEU A 27 13.55 6.82 -7.73
C LEU A 27 13.46 8.35 -7.65
N SER A 28 12.67 8.88 -6.71
CA SER A 28 12.56 10.33 -6.51
C SER A 28 13.87 10.98 -6.04
N ASN A 29 14.69 10.26 -5.25
CA ASN A 29 15.95 10.75 -4.70
C ASN A 29 17.09 10.74 -5.71
N ILE A 30 17.19 9.69 -6.52
CA ILE A 30 18.16 9.62 -7.61
C ILE A 30 17.95 10.75 -8.59
N VAL A 31 16.71 11.01 -8.99
CA VAL A 31 16.41 12.09 -9.93
C VAL A 31 16.69 13.46 -9.29
N ALA A 32 16.48 13.60 -7.98
CA ALA A 32 16.82 14.81 -7.23
C ALA A 32 18.32 14.98 -6.94
N LYS A 33 19.19 14.06 -7.38
CA LYS A 33 20.65 14.04 -7.12
C LYS A 33 21.01 14.16 -5.63
N LYS A 34 20.17 13.66 -4.73
CA LYS A 34 20.44 13.63 -3.28
C LYS A 34 20.96 12.27 -2.85
N THR A 35 21.94 12.24 -1.94
CA THR A 35 22.55 11.02 -1.41
C THR A 35 21.51 10.16 -0.69
N PHE A 36 21.16 9.03 -1.31
CA PHE A 36 20.06 8.15 -0.93
C PHE A 36 20.30 7.36 0.37
N MET A 37 21.52 6.91 0.64
CA MET A 37 21.82 5.98 1.75
C MET A 37 21.75 6.58 3.16
N SER A 38 21.64 7.90 3.31
CA SER A 38 21.60 8.57 4.63
C SER A 38 20.19 9.09 5.00
N SER A 39 19.17 8.85 4.17
CA SER A 39 17.83 9.36 4.46
C SER A 39 17.15 8.54 5.56
N PHE A 40 16.82 9.20 6.67
CA PHE A 40 15.97 8.70 7.74
C PHE A 40 14.68 8.04 7.22
N GLU A 41 14.16 8.51 6.08
CA GLU A 41 12.97 7.94 5.43
C GLU A 41 13.16 6.46 5.04
N PHE A 42 14.35 6.05 4.55
CA PHE A 42 14.60 4.66 4.17
C PHE A 42 14.70 3.73 5.40
N ARG A 43 15.36 4.19 6.47
CA ARG A 43 15.43 3.46 7.74
C ARG A 43 14.04 3.28 8.35
N PHE A 44 13.20 4.32 8.26
CA PHE A 44 11.82 4.25 8.73
C PHE A 44 11.00 3.18 7.98
N TYR A 45 11.14 3.06 6.66
CA TYR A 45 10.44 2.01 5.90
C TYR A 45 10.90 0.60 6.25
N ILE A 46 12.21 0.38 6.47
CA ILE A 46 12.74 -0.92 6.88
C ILE A 46 12.25 -1.29 8.28
N VAL A 47 12.32 -0.35 9.23
CA VAL A 47 11.85 -0.59 10.60
C VAL A 47 10.35 -0.89 10.59
N TRP A 48 9.56 -0.13 9.82
CA TRP A 48 8.13 -0.42 9.65
C TRP A 48 7.92 -1.83 9.11
N ALA A 49 8.60 -2.23 8.03
CA ALA A 49 8.45 -3.57 7.46
C ALA A 49 8.77 -4.69 8.47
N LEU A 50 9.83 -4.52 9.25
CA LEU A 50 10.19 -5.49 10.30
C LEU A 50 9.15 -5.54 11.42
N VAL A 51 8.62 -4.38 11.83
CA VAL A 51 7.53 -4.29 12.80
C VAL A 51 6.32 -5.05 12.26
N SER A 52 5.90 -4.79 11.01
CA SER A 52 4.74 -5.42 10.38
C SER A 52 4.83 -6.94 10.39
N VAL A 53 5.97 -7.50 9.99
CA VAL A 53 6.22 -8.96 10.02
C VAL A 53 6.07 -9.56 11.43
N ALA A 54 6.44 -8.82 12.47
CA ALA A 54 6.28 -9.27 13.86
C ALA A 54 4.86 -9.05 14.40
N THR A 55 4.16 -7.98 14.00
CA THR A 55 2.83 -7.65 14.53
C THR A 55 1.79 -8.71 14.20
N TYR A 56 1.72 -9.22 12.96
CA TYR A 56 0.66 -10.16 12.57
C TYR A 56 0.68 -11.47 13.38
N PRO A 57 1.84 -12.14 13.56
CA PRO A 57 1.93 -13.32 14.44
C PRO A 57 1.63 -13.01 15.92
N ILE A 58 2.08 -11.86 16.43
CA ILE A 58 1.86 -11.46 17.83
C ILE A 58 0.38 -11.19 18.10
N LEU A 59 -0.32 -10.50 17.18
CA LEU A 59 -1.75 -10.24 17.29
C LEU A 59 -2.55 -11.55 17.30
N GLN A 60 -2.20 -12.50 16.43
CA GLN A 60 -2.89 -13.78 16.37
C GLN A 60 -2.68 -14.62 17.64
N TRP A 61 -1.52 -14.52 18.27
CA TRP A 61 -1.24 -15.14 19.56
C TRP A 61 -2.00 -14.47 20.72
N ALA A 62 -2.06 -13.14 20.74
CA ALA A 62 -2.72 -12.37 21.80
C ALA A 62 -4.25 -12.55 21.82
N PHE A 63 -4.89 -12.67 20.65
CA PHE A 63 -6.35 -12.82 20.52
C PHE A 63 -6.79 -14.28 20.29
N ARG A 64 -6.04 -15.25 20.83
CA ARG A 64 -6.30 -16.68 20.62
C ARG A 64 -7.68 -17.12 21.13
N ASP A 65 -8.17 -16.49 22.19
CA ASP A 65 -9.34 -16.94 22.95
C ASP A 65 -10.68 -16.62 22.29
N ASP A 66 -10.74 -15.56 21.46
CA ASP A 66 -11.96 -15.12 20.77
C ASP A 66 -11.84 -15.31 19.24
N PRO A 67 -12.59 -16.24 18.61
CA PRO A 67 -12.43 -16.55 17.19
C PRO A 67 -12.75 -15.37 16.27
N ILE A 68 -13.76 -14.55 16.61
CA ILE A 68 -14.15 -13.38 15.81
C ILE A 68 -13.05 -12.31 15.84
N LYS A 69 -12.50 -12.05 17.03
CA LYS A 69 -11.43 -11.05 17.22
C LYS A 69 -10.11 -11.53 16.63
N ARG A 70 -9.86 -12.84 16.63
CA ARG A 70 -8.67 -13.46 16.03
C ARG A 70 -8.55 -13.20 14.53
N GLU A 71 -9.67 -13.07 13.82
CA GLU A 71 -9.68 -12.80 12.38
C GLU A 71 -9.83 -11.31 12.08
N ALA A 72 -10.77 -10.63 12.75
CA ALA A 72 -11.10 -9.24 12.45
C ALA A 72 -9.99 -8.26 12.83
N ILE A 73 -9.25 -8.50 13.93
CA ILE A 73 -8.22 -7.56 14.42
C ILE A 73 -6.96 -7.55 13.53
N PRO A 74 -6.37 -8.70 13.13
CA PRO A 74 -5.25 -8.70 12.18
C PRO A 74 -5.65 -8.09 10.83
N GLN A 75 -6.84 -8.40 10.33
CA GLN A 75 -7.34 -7.86 9.06
C GLN A 75 -7.57 -6.34 9.14
N LEU A 76 -8.11 -5.84 10.26
CA LEU A 76 -8.25 -4.41 10.52
C LEU A 76 -6.87 -3.73 10.55
N THR A 77 -5.91 -4.31 11.28
CA THR A 77 -4.54 -3.79 11.39
C THR A 77 -3.88 -3.68 10.01
N TYR A 78 -4.02 -4.72 9.19
CA TYR A 78 -3.54 -4.73 7.81
C TYR A 78 -4.19 -3.64 6.95
N SER A 79 -5.50 -3.47 7.05
CA SER A 79 -6.21 -2.43 6.29
C SER A 79 -5.82 -1.02 6.72
N CYS A 80 -5.55 -0.79 8.01
CA CYS A 80 -4.99 0.47 8.53
C CYS A 80 -3.57 0.71 8.00
N GLU A 81 -2.72 -0.32 7.97
CA GLU A 81 -1.39 -0.22 7.38
C GLU A 81 -1.46 0.14 5.90
N ALA A 82 -2.30 -0.54 5.12
CA ALA A 82 -2.53 -0.25 3.71
C ALA A 82 -3.05 1.19 3.49
N PHE A 83 -3.90 1.70 4.37
CA PHE A 83 -4.37 3.09 4.35
C PHE A 83 -3.22 4.09 4.59
N LEU A 84 -2.36 3.82 5.57
CA LEU A 84 -1.18 4.65 5.84
C LEU A 84 -0.22 4.65 4.65
N VAL A 85 -0.02 3.49 4.02
CA VAL A 85 0.76 3.37 2.77
C VAL A 85 0.12 4.18 1.65
N ALA A 86 -1.21 4.20 1.52
CA ALA A 86 -1.90 5.03 0.54
C ALA A 86 -1.64 6.53 0.79
N CYS A 87 -1.69 6.99 2.04
CA CYS A 87 -1.32 8.36 2.41
C CYS A 87 0.13 8.70 2.05
N LEU A 88 1.06 7.77 2.24
CA LEU A 88 2.46 7.93 1.82
C LEU A 88 2.59 8.01 0.30
N GLY A 89 1.79 7.24 -0.45
CA GLY A 89 1.68 7.32 -1.91
C GLY A 89 1.33 8.71 -2.43
N ILE A 90 0.46 9.44 -1.73
CA ILE A 90 0.13 10.86 -2.04
C ILE A 90 1.36 11.75 -1.89
N ARG A 91 2.07 11.64 -0.76
CA ARG A 91 3.30 12.42 -0.50
C ARG A 91 4.34 12.17 -1.60
N THR A 92 4.51 10.90 -1.97
CA THR A 92 5.39 10.46 -3.05
C THR A 92 4.99 11.06 -4.41
N HIS A 93 3.69 11.12 -4.73
CA HIS A 93 3.20 11.73 -5.96
C HIS A 93 3.56 13.23 -6.05
N PHE A 94 3.34 13.99 -4.96
CA PHE A 94 3.71 15.40 -4.92
C PHE A 94 5.22 15.61 -5.07
N ARG A 95 6.04 14.73 -4.48
CA ARG A 95 7.49 14.76 -4.62
C ARG A 95 7.91 14.56 -6.08
N PHE A 96 7.34 13.58 -6.78
CA PHE A 96 7.61 13.38 -8.22
C PHE A 96 7.22 14.61 -9.04
N LYS A 97 6.05 15.19 -8.80
CA LYS A 97 5.61 16.42 -9.50
C LYS A 97 6.60 17.57 -9.33
N ARG A 98 7.12 17.77 -8.10
CA ARG A 98 8.13 18.78 -7.80
C ARG A 98 9.45 18.51 -8.55
N VAL A 99 9.94 17.28 -8.50
CA VAL A 99 11.22 16.89 -9.12
C VAL A 99 11.18 17.00 -10.65
N ILE A 100 10.07 16.60 -11.28
CA ILE A 100 9.86 16.76 -12.73
C ILE A 100 9.87 18.24 -13.11
N GLY A 101 9.16 19.09 -12.37
CA GLY A 101 9.09 20.52 -12.65
C GLY A 101 10.45 21.23 -12.55
N ILE A 102 11.29 20.86 -11.58
CA ILE A 102 12.66 21.39 -11.46
C ILE A 102 13.54 20.92 -12.62
N THR A 103 13.42 19.65 -13.02
CA THR A 103 14.22 19.05 -14.10
C THR A 103 13.87 19.63 -15.46
N GLN A 104 12.58 19.89 -15.72
CA GLN A 104 12.10 20.54 -16.93
C GLN A 104 12.63 21.98 -17.07
N LYS A 105 12.67 22.73 -15.96
CA LYS A 105 13.21 24.10 -15.94
C LYS A 105 14.72 24.17 -16.17
N ASN A 106 15.48 23.18 -15.70
CA ASN A 106 16.95 23.25 -15.66
C ASN A 106 17.69 22.69 -16.88
N ASN A 107 17.08 21.89 -17.78
CA ASN A 107 17.72 21.45 -19.04
C ASN A 107 16.76 20.63 -19.95
N ALA A 108 16.11 21.29 -20.91
CA ALA A 108 15.03 20.70 -21.72
C ALA A 108 15.48 19.66 -22.77
N ASN A 109 16.71 19.74 -23.30
CA ASN A 109 17.09 18.96 -24.49
C ASN A 109 17.84 17.64 -24.20
N GLY A 110 18.67 17.58 -23.15
CA GLY A 110 19.48 16.38 -22.85
C GLY A 110 18.79 15.29 -22.01
N ARG A 111 17.66 15.56 -21.36
CA ARG A 111 17.00 14.64 -20.40
C ARG A 111 15.55 14.30 -20.72
N LYS A 112 15.09 14.59 -21.94
CA LYS A 112 13.70 14.37 -22.36
C LYS A 112 13.25 12.91 -22.15
N ASN A 113 14.12 11.95 -22.46
CA ASN A 113 13.85 10.52 -22.26
C ASN A 113 13.67 10.14 -20.76
N ILE A 114 14.45 10.78 -19.87
CA ILE A 114 14.35 10.55 -18.41
C ILE A 114 13.02 11.12 -17.89
N ILE A 115 12.60 12.29 -18.40
CA ILE A 115 11.35 12.93 -17.99
C ILE A 115 10.12 12.11 -18.42
N ILE A 116 10.15 11.53 -19.62
CA ILE A 116 9.07 10.66 -20.13
C ILE A 116 8.92 9.43 -19.22
N LYS A 117 10.03 8.71 -18.96
CA LYS A 117 10.02 7.55 -18.05
C LYS A 117 9.54 7.92 -16.64
N LEU A 118 9.98 9.05 -16.12
CA LEU A 118 9.57 9.51 -14.80
C LEU A 118 8.10 9.92 -14.73
N SER A 119 7.53 10.47 -15.80
CA SER A 119 6.09 10.75 -15.86
C SER A 119 5.28 9.46 -15.82
N TYR A 120 5.69 8.43 -16.57
CA TYR A 120 5.07 7.11 -16.51
C TYR A 120 5.04 6.56 -15.08
N PHE A 121 6.17 6.58 -14.39
CA PHE A 121 6.27 6.15 -12.98
C PHE A 121 5.40 6.99 -12.03
N LYS A 122 5.33 8.30 -12.24
CA LYS A 122 4.46 9.22 -11.48
C LYS A 122 2.97 8.88 -11.68
N ASP A 123 2.57 8.54 -12.91
CA ASP A 123 1.20 8.16 -13.26
C ASP A 123 0.85 6.77 -12.68
N MET A 124 1.79 5.81 -12.71
CA MET A 124 1.63 4.50 -12.07
C MET A 124 1.49 4.61 -10.54
N ASN A 125 2.31 5.42 -9.88
CA ASN A 125 2.17 5.66 -8.44
C ASN A 125 0.82 6.30 -8.09
N LYS A 126 0.30 7.21 -8.95
CA LYS A 126 -1.03 7.81 -8.74
C LYS A 126 -2.13 6.75 -8.79
N LEU A 127 -2.10 5.89 -9.81
CA LEU A 127 -3.09 4.84 -10.00
C LEU A 127 -3.05 3.84 -8.84
N MET A 128 -1.85 3.39 -8.45
CA MET A 128 -1.64 2.55 -7.28
C MET A 128 -2.21 3.16 -6.00
N THR A 129 -1.93 4.45 -5.76
CA THR A 129 -2.39 5.15 -4.56
C THR A 129 -3.93 5.19 -4.49
N VAL A 130 -4.60 5.51 -5.61
CA VAL A 130 -6.07 5.56 -5.66
C VAL A 130 -6.68 4.19 -5.36
N ILE A 131 -6.13 3.12 -5.94
CA ILE A 131 -6.65 1.76 -5.72
C ILE A 131 -6.39 1.29 -4.30
N LEU A 132 -5.22 1.59 -3.72
CA LEU A 132 -4.93 1.31 -2.31
C LEU A 132 -5.90 2.01 -1.36
N PHE A 133 -6.35 3.23 -1.67
CA PHE A 133 -7.40 3.89 -0.89
C PHE A 133 -8.73 3.16 -0.95
N ILE A 134 -9.19 2.79 -2.16
CA ILE A 134 -10.46 2.07 -2.33
C ILE A 134 -10.40 0.72 -1.60
N TYR A 135 -9.28 0.01 -1.75
CA TYR A 135 -9.02 -1.28 -1.11
C TYR A 135 -9.01 -1.18 0.42
N SER A 136 -8.22 -0.28 0.98
CA SER A 136 -8.09 -0.12 2.43
C SER A 136 -9.38 0.34 3.09
N ILE A 137 -10.08 1.31 2.50
CA ILE A 137 -11.38 1.79 3.01
C ILE A 137 -12.42 0.66 2.98
N GLY A 138 -12.47 -0.12 1.90
CA GLY A 138 -13.39 -1.26 1.79
C GLY A 138 -13.16 -2.29 2.91
N PHE A 139 -11.91 -2.65 3.18
CA PHE A 139 -11.60 -3.56 4.29
C PHE A 139 -11.84 -2.96 5.67
N ILE A 140 -11.51 -1.68 5.90
CA ILE A 140 -11.78 -1.01 7.19
C ILE A 140 -13.28 -1.03 7.48
N ILE A 141 -14.12 -0.70 6.50
CA ILE A 141 -15.58 -0.71 6.67
C ILE A 141 -16.08 -2.11 7.06
N LEU A 142 -15.63 -3.16 6.37
CA LEU A 142 -16.03 -4.55 6.68
C LEU A 142 -15.56 -5.00 8.07
N CYS A 143 -14.31 -4.70 8.43
CA CYS A 143 -13.74 -5.10 9.72
C CYS A 143 -14.36 -4.33 10.89
N VAL A 144 -14.62 -3.03 10.74
CA VAL A 144 -15.24 -2.21 11.79
C VAL A 144 -16.70 -2.61 11.98
N ASP A 145 -17.47 -2.78 10.90
CA ASP A 145 -18.87 -3.22 11.00
C ASP A 145 -18.96 -4.63 11.61
N GLY A 146 -18.05 -5.55 11.25
CA GLY A 146 -17.98 -6.90 11.83
C GLY A 146 -17.61 -6.96 13.31
N LEU A 147 -16.98 -5.91 13.86
CA LEU A 147 -16.65 -5.80 15.29
C LEU A 147 -17.76 -5.13 16.12
N LEU A 148 -18.74 -4.48 15.47
CA LEU A 148 -19.86 -3.85 16.16
C LEU A 148 -20.88 -4.91 16.62
N PRO A 149 -21.56 -4.71 17.77
CA PRO A 149 -22.59 -5.62 18.25
C PRO A 149 -23.84 -5.65 17.35
N ASN A 150 -24.08 -4.61 16.54
CA ASN A 150 -25.18 -4.52 15.59
C ASN A 150 -24.64 -4.20 14.18
N PRO A 151 -24.11 -5.19 13.45
CA PRO A 151 -23.52 -4.95 12.14
C PRO A 151 -24.61 -4.63 11.10
N VAL A 152 -24.61 -3.44 10.51
CA VAL A 152 -25.65 -3.04 9.53
C VAL A 152 -25.31 -3.57 8.14
N ILE A 153 -24.02 -3.60 7.80
CA ILE A 153 -23.53 -4.04 6.49
C ILE A 153 -23.43 -5.57 6.47
N ASN A 154 -22.91 -6.17 7.54
CA ASN A 154 -22.75 -7.62 7.63
C ASN A 154 -24.10 -8.37 7.76
N GLN A 155 -25.17 -7.69 8.16
CA GLN A 155 -26.53 -8.25 8.14
C GLN A 155 -27.07 -8.42 6.70
N ASN A 156 -26.67 -7.54 5.78
CA ASN A 156 -27.10 -7.62 4.40
C ASN A 156 -26.05 -8.33 3.54
N LYS A 157 -26.30 -9.59 3.19
CA LYS A 157 -25.42 -10.40 2.33
C LYS A 157 -25.00 -9.68 1.05
N PHE A 158 -25.92 -8.96 0.41
CA PHE A 158 -25.61 -8.23 -0.83
C PHE A 158 -24.58 -7.13 -0.61
N ALA A 159 -24.68 -6.38 0.49
CA ALA A 159 -23.75 -5.29 0.80
C ALA A 159 -22.36 -5.84 1.14
N MET A 160 -22.30 -6.92 1.92
CA MET A 160 -21.06 -7.63 2.24
C MET A 160 -20.38 -8.15 0.97
N ASP A 161 -21.11 -8.88 0.12
CA ASP A 161 -20.57 -9.44 -1.12
C ASP A 161 -20.11 -8.36 -2.10
N ALA A 162 -20.85 -7.25 -2.23
CA ALA A 162 -20.47 -6.14 -3.09
C ALA A 162 -19.14 -5.49 -2.66
N ILE A 163 -18.97 -5.24 -1.36
CA ILE A 163 -17.72 -4.64 -0.85
C ILE A 163 -16.58 -5.64 -0.96
N MET A 164 -16.78 -6.92 -0.62
CA MET A 164 -15.76 -7.96 -0.77
C MET A 164 -15.33 -8.14 -2.23
N ALA A 165 -16.28 -8.16 -3.17
CA ALA A 165 -16.00 -8.24 -4.60
C ALA A 165 -15.18 -7.04 -5.07
N ASN A 166 -15.55 -5.82 -4.67
CA ASN A 166 -14.81 -4.61 -5.01
C ASN A 166 -13.37 -4.65 -4.48
N THR A 167 -13.17 -5.09 -3.23
CA THR A 167 -11.85 -5.21 -2.60
C THR A 167 -10.99 -6.26 -3.32
N ASN A 168 -11.56 -7.41 -3.68
CA ASN A 168 -10.84 -8.45 -4.44
C ASN A 168 -10.43 -7.96 -5.84
N VAL A 169 -11.31 -7.23 -6.53
CA VAL A 169 -11.00 -6.60 -7.81
C VAL A 169 -9.86 -5.59 -7.66
N CYS A 170 -9.83 -4.80 -6.58
CA CYS A 170 -8.73 -3.89 -6.29
C CYS A 170 -7.38 -4.63 -6.13
N THR A 171 -7.35 -5.78 -5.46
CA THR A 171 -6.12 -6.60 -5.36
C THR A 171 -5.59 -7.01 -6.74
N VAL A 172 -6.48 -7.45 -7.64
CA VAL A 172 -6.08 -7.81 -9.02
C VAL A 172 -5.46 -6.60 -9.74
N TYR A 173 -6.06 -5.42 -9.62
CA TYR A 173 -5.48 -4.22 -10.20
C TYR A 173 -4.12 -3.84 -9.58
N LEU A 174 -3.95 -3.99 -8.26
CA LEU A 174 -2.66 -3.74 -7.60
C LEU A 174 -1.57 -4.67 -8.12
N LEU A 175 -1.88 -5.95 -8.35
CA LEU A 175 -0.95 -6.91 -8.95
C LEU A 175 -0.59 -6.54 -10.40
N ILE A 176 -1.57 -6.12 -11.21
CA ILE A 176 -1.33 -5.67 -12.59
C ILE A 176 -0.42 -4.44 -12.61
N ILE A 177 -0.63 -3.48 -11.70
CA ILE A 177 0.22 -2.29 -11.58
C ILE A 177 1.64 -2.68 -11.15
N LEU A 178 1.78 -3.59 -10.18
CA LEU A 178 3.07 -4.10 -9.74
C LEU A 178 3.86 -4.69 -10.92
N ILE A 179 3.22 -5.55 -11.72
CA ILE A 179 3.82 -6.14 -12.93
C ILE A 179 4.22 -5.03 -13.93
N SER A 180 3.34 -4.06 -14.15
CA SER A 180 3.56 -2.95 -15.09
C SER A 180 4.74 -2.07 -14.68
N ILE A 181 5.00 -1.91 -13.37
CA ILE A 181 6.12 -1.13 -12.86
C ILE A 181 7.46 -1.83 -13.10
N PHE A 182 7.51 -3.16 -12.94
CA PHE A 182 8.73 -3.95 -13.16
C PHE A 182 9.01 -4.24 -14.64
N HIS A 183 7.96 -4.35 -15.46
CA HIS A 183 8.07 -4.53 -16.90
C HIS A 183 7.46 -3.35 -17.68
N PRO A 184 8.08 -2.15 -17.61
CA PRO A 184 7.65 -1.02 -18.41
C PRO A 184 7.96 -1.29 -19.89
N ARG A 185 6.93 -1.27 -20.74
CA ARG A 185 7.08 -1.29 -22.20
C ARG A 185 7.53 0.07 -22.73
#